data_AF-A0A1C6A5M3-F1
#
_entry.id   AF-A0A1C6A5M3-F1
#
_cell.length_a   1.000
_cell.length_b   1.000
_cell.length_c   1.000
_cell.angle_alpha   90.00
_cell.angle_beta   90.00
_cell.angle_gamma   90.00
#
_symmetry.space_group_name_H-M   'P 1'
#
loop_
_entity.id
_entity.type
_entity.pdbx_description
1 polymer ?
#
loop_
_entity_poly.entity_id
_entity_poly.type
_entity_poly.pdbx_seq_one_letter_code
_entity_poly.pdbx_strand_id
1 'polypeptide(L)'
;MTCVSLIGTTVVPYNMFIHATSSRKTWHDPKQLPLARFDTTVSMIIGGLITGSVMITAGTVMRGMEVNSAIDMAVQLEPTLGSFSVPFLAMGLIAAGISSAVITPLGVSYVLAGLFGWEMNKKDKRFFWTNIAVVVAGIIVAATGFNPIWIIMTAQAVNGIFLPIIVFTLVYVTSRSRVMGQYKNSMIQNVLGAAVFLISLVIGINSLTSLF
;
A
#
# COMPACT_ATOMS: atom_id res chain seq x y z
N MET A 1 -2.60 -5.09 -18.69
CA MET A 1 -3.31 -4.50 -17.55
C MET A 1 -2.89 -5.11 -16.22
N THR A 2 -2.80 -6.45 -16.08
CA THR A 2 -2.57 -7.14 -14.79
C THR A 2 -1.19 -6.97 -14.14
N CYS A 3 -0.09 -6.96 -14.91
CA CYS A 3 1.25 -6.81 -14.31
C CYS A 3 1.51 -5.40 -13.75
N VAL A 4 0.88 -4.39 -14.34
CA VAL A 4 1.02 -2.98 -13.98
C VAL A 4 0.22 -2.66 -12.71
N SER A 5 -0.99 -3.24 -12.56
CA SER A 5 -1.83 -3.09 -11.36
C SER A 5 -1.20 -3.69 -10.10
N LEU A 6 -0.40 -4.76 -10.23
CA LEU A 6 0.30 -5.40 -9.09
C LEU A 6 1.34 -4.48 -8.43
N ILE A 7 2.02 -3.66 -9.24
CA ILE A 7 2.99 -2.70 -8.72
C ILE A 7 2.24 -1.56 -8.00
N GLY A 8 1.10 -1.12 -8.54
CA GLY A 8 0.24 -0.12 -7.91
C GLY A 8 -0.31 -0.56 -6.54
N THR A 9 -0.61 -1.84 -6.36
CA THR A 9 -1.12 -2.38 -5.08
C THR A 9 -0.07 -2.49 -3.98
N THR A 10 1.21 -2.58 -4.34
CA THR A 10 2.30 -2.80 -3.36
C THR A 10 2.92 -1.47 -2.92
N VAL A 11 3.05 -0.51 -3.83
CA VAL A 11 3.58 0.81 -3.52
C VAL A 11 2.43 1.81 -3.42
N VAL A 12 1.82 1.88 -2.24
CA VAL A 12 0.71 2.81 -2.01
C VAL A 12 1.24 4.13 -1.43
N PRO A 13 0.91 5.29 -2.03
CA PRO A 13 1.36 6.61 -1.57
C PRO A 13 1.30 6.87 -0.07
N TYR A 14 0.17 6.57 0.57
CA TYR A 14 0.00 6.86 1.99
C TYR A 14 0.90 5.99 2.87
N ASN A 15 1.30 4.79 2.43
CA ASN A 15 2.22 3.93 3.18
C ASN A 15 3.60 4.59 3.32
N MET A 16 4.03 5.40 2.36
CA MET A 16 5.29 6.15 2.51
C MET A 16 5.21 7.17 3.65
N PHE A 17 4.07 7.85 3.81
CA PHE A 17 3.86 8.79 4.91
C PHE A 17 3.74 8.07 6.26
N ILE A 18 3.01 6.95 6.31
CA ILE A 18 2.93 6.12 7.52
C ILE A 18 4.32 5.61 7.90
N HIS A 19 5.09 5.09 6.95
CA HIS A 19 6.43 4.56 7.20
C HIS A 19 7.37 5.66 7.71
N ALA A 20 7.35 6.85 7.09
CA ALA A 20 8.17 7.97 7.53
C ALA A 20 7.79 8.46 8.94
N THR A 21 6.49 8.60 9.23
CA THR A 21 6.01 9.06 10.53
C THR A 21 6.19 8.02 11.64
N SER A 22 5.97 6.74 11.34
CA SER A 22 6.23 5.61 12.24
C SER A 22 7.73 5.48 12.53
N SER A 23 8.56 5.53 11.48
CA SER A 23 10.02 5.48 11.65
C SER A 23 10.55 6.62 12.51
N ARG A 24 9.98 7.83 12.41
CA ARG A 24 10.31 8.97 13.28
C ARG A 24 9.94 8.73 14.76
N LYS A 25 8.89 7.95 15.02
CA LYS A 25 8.42 7.63 16.37
C LYS A 25 9.19 6.45 17.00
N THR A 26 9.65 5.51 16.19
CA THR A 26 10.33 4.29 16.67
C THR A 26 11.84 4.44 16.76
N TRP A 27 12.45 5.09 15.77
CA TRP A 27 13.90 5.20 15.65
C TRP A 27 14.36 6.64 15.94
N HIS A 28 15.26 6.80 16.92
CA HIS A 28 15.69 8.12 17.40
C HIS A 28 17.18 8.38 17.22
N ASP A 29 18.00 7.32 17.12
CA ASP A 29 19.45 7.43 16.97
C ASP A 29 19.87 6.91 15.58
N PRO A 30 20.73 7.63 14.83
CA PRO A 30 21.28 7.12 13.58
C PRO A 30 22.01 5.77 13.67
N LYS A 31 22.50 5.37 14.86
CA LYS A 31 23.06 4.02 15.10
C LYS A 31 22.03 2.90 14.88
N GLN A 32 20.74 3.21 14.93
CA GLN A 32 19.66 2.27 14.68
C GLN A 32 19.28 2.15 13.19
N LEU A 33 19.90 2.93 12.30
CA LEU A 33 19.66 2.84 10.85
C LEU A 33 19.85 1.42 10.27
N PRO A 34 20.87 0.63 10.67
CA PRO A 34 20.99 -0.75 10.21
C PRO A 34 19.81 -1.63 10.63
N LEU A 35 19.32 -1.45 11.87
CA LEU A 35 18.15 -2.17 12.39
C LEU A 35 16.87 -1.79 11.64
N ALA A 36 16.64 -0.48 11.42
CA ALA A 36 15.51 0.01 10.64
C ALA A 36 15.50 -0.51 9.19
N ARG A 37 16.70 -0.61 8.57
CA ARG A 37 16.87 -1.21 7.24
C ARG A 37 16.58 -2.70 7.26
N PHE A 38 17.07 -3.42 8.26
CA PHE A 38 16.80 -4.86 8.41
C PHE A 38 15.30 -5.13 8.55
N ASP A 39 14.63 -4.42 9.47
CA ASP A 39 13.18 -4.53 9.69
C ASP A 39 12.37 -4.27 8.41
N THR A 40 12.68 -3.19 7.70
CA THR A 40 12.02 -2.86 6.43
C THR A 40 12.31 -3.90 5.35
N THR A 41 13.55 -4.39 5.26
CA THR A 41 13.97 -5.38 4.24
C THR A 41 13.28 -6.72 4.45
N VAL A 42 13.28 -7.22 5.69
CA VAL A 42 12.62 -8.49 6.04
C VAL A 42 11.12 -8.42 5.76
N SER A 43 10.48 -7.32 6.19
CA SER A 43 9.04 -7.10 5.95
C SER A 43 8.70 -7.08 4.46
N MET A 44 9.51 -6.40 3.64
CA MET A 44 9.31 -6.33 2.19
C MET A 44 9.55 -7.68 1.50
N ILE A 45 10.56 -8.46 1.91
CA ILE A 45 10.83 -9.79 1.35
C ILE A 45 9.67 -10.73 1.66
N ILE A 46 9.19 -10.77 2.90
CA ILE A 46 8.07 -11.63 3.30
C ILE A 46 6.80 -11.23 2.52
N GLY A 47 6.50 -9.93 2.44
CA GLY A 47 5.36 -9.45 1.65
C GLY A 47 5.45 -9.79 0.17
N GLY A 48 6.65 -9.70 -0.41
CA GLY A 48 6.93 -10.10 -1.78
C GLY A 48 6.75 -11.59 -2.02
N LEU A 49 7.22 -12.44 -1.10
CA LEU A 49 7.04 -13.89 -1.16
C LEU A 49 5.56 -14.29 -1.07
N ILE A 50 4.80 -13.67 -0.16
CA ILE A 50 3.35 -13.92 -0.04
C ILE A 50 2.64 -13.53 -1.34
N THR A 51 2.92 -12.33 -1.87
CA THR A 51 2.31 -11.85 -3.12
C THR A 51 2.67 -12.77 -4.30
N GLY A 52 3.94 -13.18 -4.39
CA GLY A 52 4.40 -14.12 -5.40
C GLY A 52 3.68 -15.47 -5.33
N SER A 53 3.53 -16.03 -4.13
CA SER A 53 2.78 -17.27 -3.92
C SER A 53 1.34 -17.17 -4.40
N VAL A 54 0.62 -16.10 -4.02
CA VAL A 54 -0.77 -15.86 -4.45
C VAL A 54 -0.87 -15.73 -5.97
N MET A 55 0.08 -15.04 -6.61
CA MET A 55 0.07 -14.92 -8.08
C MET A 55 0.32 -16.25 -8.78
N ILE A 56 1.26 -17.06 -8.27
CA ILE A 56 1.57 -18.36 -8.85
C ILE A 56 0.35 -19.27 -8.73
N THR A 57 -0.29 -19.34 -7.56
CA THR A 57 -1.49 -20.16 -7.36
C THR A 57 -2.68 -19.68 -8.19
N ALA A 58 -2.88 -18.37 -8.31
CA ALA A 58 -3.91 -17.80 -9.19
C ALA A 58 -3.67 -18.17 -10.66
N GLY A 59 -2.42 -18.07 -11.13
CA GLY A 59 -2.05 -18.34 -12.51
C GLY A 59 -2.12 -19.81 -12.90
N THR A 60 -1.95 -20.74 -11.95
CA THR A 60 -2.02 -22.18 -12.20
C THR A 60 -3.41 -22.75 -12.02
N VAL A 61 -4.15 -22.35 -10.98
CA VAL A 61 -5.43 -22.97 -10.61
C VAL A 61 -6.62 -22.24 -11.22
N MET A 62 -6.59 -20.90 -11.28
CA MET A 62 -7.74 -20.08 -11.69
C MET A 62 -7.68 -19.64 -13.16
N ARG A 63 -6.85 -20.29 -13.98
CA ARG A 63 -6.68 -19.89 -15.38
C ARG A 63 -7.97 -20.12 -16.17
N GLY A 64 -8.56 -19.03 -16.66
CA GLY A 64 -9.82 -19.09 -17.42
C GLY A 64 -11.08 -19.08 -16.55
N MET A 65 -10.95 -18.91 -15.24
CA MET A 65 -12.07 -18.70 -14.33
C MET A 65 -12.37 -17.21 -14.19
N GLU A 66 -13.66 -16.85 -14.18
CA GLU A 66 -14.09 -15.50 -13.82
C GLU A 66 -14.10 -15.34 -12.30
N VAL A 67 -13.57 -14.22 -11.82
CA VAL A 67 -13.52 -13.87 -10.40
C VAL A 67 -14.55 -12.77 -10.14
N ASN A 68 -15.65 -13.12 -9.50
CA ASN A 68 -16.75 -12.22 -9.18
C ASN A 68 -16.74 -11.78 -7.72
N SER A 69 -16.09 -12.55 -6.85
CA SER A 69 -15.92 -12.25 -5.44
C SER A 69 -14.51 -12.59 -4.92
N ALA A 70 -14.12 -11.98 -3.79
CA ALA A 70 -12.88 -12.35 -3.10
C ALA A 70 -12.88 -13.80 -2.61
N ILE A 71 -14.05 -14.39 -2.34
CA ILE A 71 -14.19 -15.77 -1.88
C ILE A 71 -13.92 -16.76 -3.01
N ASP A 72 -14.14 -16.37 -4.28
CA ASP A 72 -13.85 -17.24 -5.43
C ASP A 72 -12.35 -17.58 -5.49
N MET A 73 -11.50 -16.75 -4.88
CA MET A 73 -10.06 -17.00 -4.77
C MET A 73 -9.71 -18.17 -3.84
N ALA A 74 -10.65 -18.70 -3.04
CA ALA A 74 -10.39 -19.84 -2.16
C ALA A 74 -10.06 -21.12 -2.93
N VAL A 75 -10.52 -21.24 -4.18
CA VAL A 75 -10.15 -22.34 -5.09
C VAL A 75 -8.62 -22.50 -5.20
N GLN A 76 -7.86 -21.41 -5.10
CA GLN A 76 -6.39 -21.48 -5.14
C GLN A 76 -5.77 -22.29 -4.00
N LEU A 77 -6.49 -22.41 -2.88
CA LEU A 77 -6.06 -23.14 -1.69
C LEU A 77 -6.62 -24.56 -1.66
N GLU A 78 -7.57 -24.90 -2.54
CA GLU A 78 -8.22 -26.22 -2.57
C GLU A 78 -7.23 -27.39 -2.75
N PRO A 79 -6.19 -27.30 -3.59
CA PRO A 79 -5.22 -28.38 -3.73
C PRO A 79 -4.43 -28.70 -2.44
N THR A 80 -4.33 -27.75 -1.50
CA THR A 80 -3.55 -27.91 -0.27
C THR A 80 -4.41 -28.07 0.98
N LEU A 81 -5.56 -27.38 1.05
CA LEU A 81 -6.45 -27.34 2.21
C LEU A 81 -7.79 -28.06 1.99
N GLY A 82 -8.11 -28.48 0.76
CA GLY A 82 -9.36 -29.15 0.41
C GLY A 82 -10.57 -28.33 0.84
N SER A 83 -11.49 -28.94 1.60
CA SER A 83 -12.70 -28.28 2.10
C SER A 83 -12.45 -27.11 3.07
N PHE A 84 -11.25 -27.01 3.65
CA PHE A 84 -10.90 -25.92 4.56
C PHE A 84 -10.48 -24.63 3.85
N SER A 85 -10.40 -24.63 2.53
CA SER A 85 -9.93 -23.49 1.73
C SER A 85 -10.79 -22.24 1.90
N VAL A 86 -12.12 -22.41 1.87
CA VAL A 86 -13.09 -21.32 2.05
C VAL A 86 -13.02 -20.71 3.45
N PRO A 87 -13.16 -21.47 4.56
CA PRO A 87 -13.08 -20.88 5.90
C PRO A 87 -11.70 -20.30 6.21
N PHE A 88 -10.62 -20.89 5.69
CA PHE A 88 -9.27 -20.36 5.89
C PHE A 88 -9.07 -19.03 5.18
N LEU A 89 -9.50 -18.92 3.91
CA LEU A 89 -9.46 -17.66 3.19
C LEU A 89 -10.36 -16.61 3.84
N ALA A 90 -11.56 -16.99 4.28
CA ALA A 90 -12.49 -16.07 4.95
C ALA A 90 -11.88 -15.48 6.22
N MET A 91 -11.23 -16.29 7.06
CA MET A 91 -10.49 -15.80 8.23
C MET A 91 -9.36 -14.84 7.84
N GLY A 92 -8.59 -15.19 6.81
CA GLY A 92 -7.52 -14.32 6.29
C GLY A 92 -8.06 -12.98 5.79
N LEU A 93 -9.18 -12.99 5.06
CA LEU A 93 -9.82 -11.78 4.53
C LEU A 93 -10.37 -10.89 5.66
N ILE A 94 -10.95 -11.49 6.71
CA ILE A 94 -11.39 -10.77 7.91
C ILE A 94 -10.19 -10.13 8.62
N ALA A 95 -9.11 -10.90 8.85
CA ALA A 95 -7.91 -10.40 9.49
C ALA A 95 -7.26 -9.25 8.70
N ALA A 96 -7.17 -9.37 7.37
CA ALA A 96 -6.69 -8.33 6.48
C ALA A 96 -7.58 -7.08 6.51
N GLY A 97 -8.91 -7.27 6.50
CA GLY A 97 -9.89 -6.20 6.59
C GLY A 97 -9.80 -5.40 7.89
N ILE A 98 -9.71 -6.08 9.03
CA ILE A 98 -9.56 -5.44 10.35
C ILE A 98 -8.24 -4.67 10.42
N SER A 99 -7.14 -5.28 9.98
CA SER A 99 -5.82 -4.62 9.95
C SER A 99 -5.84 -3.33 9.12
N SER A 100 -6.43 -3.39 7.92
CA SER A 100 -6.56 -2.24 7.03
C SER A 100 -7.49 -1.16 7.57
N ALA A 101 -8.58 -1.53 8.23
CA ALA A 101 -9.54 -0.61 8.84
C ALA A 101 -8.92 0.22 9.99
N VAL A 102 -7.88 -0.30 10.65
CA VAL A 102 -7.15 0.43 11.70
C VAL A 102 -6.07 1.34 11.11
N ILE A 103 -5.32 0.86 10.11
CA ILE A 103 -4.14 1.57 9.58
C ILE A 103 -4.54 2.69 8.61
N THR A 104 -5.58 2.47 7.79
CA THR A 104 -5.99 3.43 6.75
C THR A 104 -6.40 4.81 7.31
N PRO A 105 -7.24 4.89 8.36
CA PRO A 105 -7.60 6.18 8.97
C PRO A 105 -6.40 6.92 9.53
N LEU A 106 -5.45 6.19 10.13
CA LEU A 106 -4.20 6.77 10.65
C LEU A 106 -3.36 7.34 9.52
N GLY A 107 -3.26 6.64 8.39
CA GLY A 107 -2.57 7.12 7.19
C GLY A 107 -3.10 8.44 6.68
N VAL A 108 -4.42 8.52 6.45
CA VAL A 108 -5.08 9.76 6.01
C VAL A 108 -4.83 10.89 7.01
N SER A 109 -4.98 10.60 8.31
CA SER A 109 -4.81 11.60 9.36
C SER A 109 -3.36 12.09 9.46
N TYR A 110 -2.36 11.23 9.24
CA TYR A 110 -0.96 11.65 9.18
C TYR A 110 -0.64 12.49 7.96
N VAL A 111 -1.22 12.16 6.80
CA VAL A 111 -1.06 12.97 5.59
C VAL A 111 -1.65 14.36 5.78
N LEU A 112 -2.90 14.45 6.26
CA LEU A 112 -3.55 15.74 6.51
C LEU A 112 -2.82 16.55 7.59
N ALA A 113 -2.37 15.90 8.67
CA ALA A 113 -1.59 16.57 9.70
C ALA A 113 -0.25 17.10 9.17
N GLY A 114 0.43 16.36 8.30
CA GLY A 114 1.64 16.81 7.64
C GLY A 114 1.43 17.98 6.68
N LEU A 115 0.32 17.99 5.94
CA LEU A 115 -0.02 19.05 4.98
C LEU A 115 -0.47 20.35 5.66
N PHE A 116 -1.28 20.24 6.72
CA PHE A 116 -1.87 21.40 7.40
C PHE A 116 -1.15 21.78 8.71
N GLY A 117 -0.05 21.11 9.06
CA GLY A 117 0.73 21.38 10.27
C GLY A 117 -0.01 21.06 11.58
N TRP A 118 -0.92 20.09 11.57
CA TRP A 118 -1.65 19.66 12.77
C TRP A 118 -0.79 18.78 13.68
N GLU A 119 -1.17 18.65 14.95
CA GLU A 119 -0.49 17.72 15.83
C GLU A 119 -0.84 16.27 15.44
N MET A 120 0.18 15.41 15.33
CA MET A 120 0.05 14.00 14.94
C MET A 120 -0.39 13.10 16.12
N ASN A 121 -1.31 13.61 16.95
CA ASN A 121 -1.77 13.01 18.19
C ASN A 121 -3.30 13.09 18.30
N LYS A 122 -3.90 12.15 19.03
CA LYS A 122 -5.36 12.12 19.30
C LYS A 122 -5.89 13.36 20.05
N LYS A 123 -5.00 14.17 20.63
CA LYS A 123 -5.35 15.44 21.29
C LYS A 123 -5.84 16.49 20.29
N ASP A 124 -5.36 16.42 19.04
CA ASP A 124 -5.88 17.26 17.99
C ASP A 124 -7.24 16.73 17.53
N LYS A 125 -8.28 17.52 17.77
CA LYS A 125 -9.65 17.18 17.38
C LYS A 125 -9.73 16.92 15.87
N ARG A 126 -8.95 17.61 15.04
CA ARG A 126 -8.96 17.46 13.58
C ARG A 126 -8.41 16.10 13.17
N PHE A 127 -7.31 15.67 13.80
CA PHE A 127 -6.74 14.33 13.61
C PHE A 127 -7.75 13.25 14.01
N PHE A 128 -8.39 13.39 15.17
CA PHE A 128 -9.38 12.44 15.65
C PHE A 128 -10.63 12.36 14.75
N TRP A 129 -11.21 13.50 14.39
CA TRP A 129 -12.38 13.55 13.51
C TRP A 129 -12.09 13.03 12.10
N THR A 130 -10.88 13.25 11.57
CA THR A 130 -10.46 12.66 10.30
C THR A 130 -10.48 11.14 10.36
N ASN A 131 -9.94 10.54 11.43
CA ASN A 131 -9.96 9.09 11.60
C ASN A 131 -11.40 8.54 11.61
N ILE A 132 -12.30 9.18 12.37
CA ILE A 132 -13.71 8.78 12.42
C ILE A 132 -14.36 8.93 11.05
N ALA A 133 -14.15 10.06 10.37
CA ALA A 133 -14.74 10.32 9.07
C ALA A 133 -14.35 9.25 8.04
N VAL A 134 -13.09 8.80 8.02
CA VAL A 134 -12.62 7.74 7.12
C VAL A 134 -13.31 6.40 7.42
N VAL A 135 -13.43 6.03 8.71
CA VAL A 135 -14.11 4.78 9.11
C VAL A 135 -15.58 4.82 8.75
N VAL A 136 -16.27 5.92 9.06
CA VAL A 136 -17.70 6.09 8.74
C VAL A 136 -17.93 6.08 7.23
N ALA A 137 -17.10 6.77 6.45
CA ALA A 137 -17.18 6.72 5.00
C ALA A 137 -17.00 5.29 4.47
N GLY A 138 -16.04 4.53 5.01
CA GLY A 138 -15.86 3.12 4.67
C GLY A 138 -17.09 2.27 4.97
N ILE A 139 -17.73 2.48 6.12
CA ILE A 139 -18.97 1.77 6.52
C ILE A 139 -20.12 2.12 5.57
N ILE A 140 -20.30 3.40 5.24
CA ILE A 140 -21.36 3.84 4.31
C ILE A 140 -21.15 3.19 2.94
N VAL A 141 -19.93 3.26 2.40
CA VAL A 141 -19.60 2.64 1.11
C VAL A 141 -19.80 1.12 1.17
N ALA A 142 -19.41 0.46 2.25
CA ALA A 142 -19.68 -0.97 2.41
C ALA A 142 -21.20 -1.28 2.45
N ALA A 143 -22.01 -0.41 3.07
CA ALA A 143 -23.46 -0.58 3.17
C ALA A 143 -24.21 -0.35 1.85
N THR A 144 -23.63 0.39 0.90
CA THR A 144 -24.25 0.64 -0.42
C THR A 144 -24.30 -0.58 -1.33
N GLY A 145 -23.64 -1.70 -0.99
CA GLY A 145 -23.72 -2.95 -1.75
C GLY A 145 -23.03 -2.92 -3.13
N PHE A 146 -22.22 -1.89 -3.42
CA PHE A 146 -21.39 -1.85 -4.62
C PHE A 146 -20.45 -3.06 -4.68
N ASN A 147 -20.16 -3.52 -5.90
CA ASN A 147 -19.23 -4.62 -6.11
C ASN A 147 -17.84 -4.27 -5.51
N PRO A 148 -17.36 -5.00 -4.48
CA PRO A 148 -16.10 -4.72 -3.80
C PRO A 148 -14.90 -4.76 -4.75
N ILE A 149 -14.92 -5.65 -5.75
CA ILE A 149 -13.84 -5.77 -6.74
C ILE A 149 -13.72 -4.47 -7.52
N TRP A 150 -14.84 -3.89 -7.93
CA TRP A 150 -14.86 -2.65 -8.71
C TRP A 150 -14.32 -1.47 -7.90
N ILE A 151 -14.69 -1.37 -6.62
CA ILE A 151 -14.15 -0.37 -5.69
C ILE A 151 -12.64 -0.53 -5.54
N ILE A 152 -12.16 -1.76 -5.31
CA ILE A 152 -10.74 -2.05 -5.16
C ILE A 152 -9.99 -1.68 -6.44
N MET A 153 -10.46 -2.12 -7.61
CA MET A 153 -9.81 -1.82 -8.90
C MET A 153 -9.74 -0.32 -9.17
N THR A 154 -10.82 0.42 -8.88
CA THR A 154 -10.83 1.88 -9.02
C THR A 154 -9.84 2.54 -8.07
N ALA A 155 -9.80 2.13 -6.79
CA ALA A 155 -8.83 2.63 -5.84
C ALA A 155 -7.39 2.36 -6.29
N GLN A 156 -7.12 1.21 -6.91
CA GLN A 156 -5.80 0.90 -7.47
C GLN A 156 -5.46 1.74 -8.70
N ALA A 157 -6.44 2.01 -9.57
CA ALA A 157 -6.23 2.89 -10.72
C ALA A 157 -5.84 4.31 -10.25
N VAL A 158 -6.56 4.84 -9.27
CA VAL A 158 -6.27 6.14 -8.63
C VAL A 158 -4.88 6.12 -7.97
N ASN A 159 -4.54 5.08 -7.22
CA ASN A 159 -3.20 4.94 -6.63
C ASN A 159 -2.09 4.96 -7.68
N GLY A 160 -2.29 4.28 -8.82
CA GLY A 160 -1.34 4.27 -9.92
C GLY A 160 -1.07 5.66 -10.50
N ILE A 161 -2.09 6.52 -10.57
CA ILE A 161 -1.97 7.92 -11.04
C ILE A 161 -1.14 8.76 -10.06
N PHE A 162 -1.35 8.60 -8.75
CA PHE A 162 -0.63 9.37 -7.74
C PHE A 162 0.79 8.87 -7.47
N LEU A 163 1.06 7.60 -7.75
CA LEU A 163 2.36 6.97 -7.52
C LEU A 163 3.56 7.75 -8.08
N PRO A 164 3.59 8.18 -9.36
CA PRO A 164 4.74 8.91 -9.91
C PRO A 164 5.03 10.22 -9.20
N ILE A 165 3.98 10.97 -8.81
CA ILE A 165 4.12 12.25 -8.09
C ILE A 165 4.83 12.04 -6.75
N ILE A 166 4.47 10.98 -6.06
CA ILE A 166 4.96 10.68 -4.71
C ILE A 166 6.38 10.11 -4.76
N VAL A 167 6.64 9.19 -5.70
CA VAL A 167 7.99 8.66 -5.93
C VAL A 167 8.94 9.79 -6.32
N PHE A 168 8.52 10.67 -7.24
CA PHE A 168 9.31 11.85 -7.62
C PHE A 168 9.65 12.70 -6.41
N THR A 169 8.64 13.06 -5.61
CA THR A 169 8.82 13.88 -4.42
C THR A 169 9.78 13.23 -3.42
N LEU A 170 9.65 11.91 -3.19
CA LEU A 170 10.51 11.17 -2.28
C LEU A 170 11.96 11.15 -2.77
N VAL A 171 12.20 10.78 -4.03
CA VAL A 171 13.54 10.75 -4.63
C VAL A 171 14.16 12.15 -4.61
N TYR A 172 13.38 13.18 -4.92
CA TYR A 172 13.83 14.57 -4.90
C TYR A 172 14.24 15.04 -3.50
N VAL A 173 13.43 14.77 -2.48
CA VAL A 173 13.72 15.15 -1.09
C VAL A 173 14.93 14.38 -0.55
N THR A 174 15.01 13.08 -0.82
CA THR A 174 16.12 12.22 -0.36
C THR A 174 17.44 12.46 -1.09
N SER A 175 17.39 13.06 -2.28
CA SER A 175 18.58 13.48 -3.03
C SER A 175 19.20 14.79 -2.54
N ARG A 176 18.45 15.62 -1.81
CA ARG A 176 18.93 16.95 -1.37
C ARG A 176 19.75 16.86 -0.09
N SER A 177 21.01 17.31 -0.17
CA SER A 177 21.90 17.47 1.00
C SER A 177 21.34 18.42 2.05
N ARG A 178 20.54 19.43 1.65
CA ARG A 178 19.87 20.35 2.58
C ARG A 178 18.88 19.67 3.52
N VAL A 179 18.27 18.56 3.09
CA VAL A 179 17.29 17.82 3.91
C VAL A 179 17.94 16.61 4.59
N MET A 180 18.73 15.83 3.85
CA MET A 180 19.28 14.56 4.33
C MET A 180 20.67 14.68 4.96
N GLY A 181 21.37 15.80 4.77
CA GLY A 181 22.75 15.99 5.26
C GLY A 181 23.69 14.88 4.78
N GLN A 182 24.33 14.20 5.72
CA GLN A 182 25.24 13.07 5.48
C GLN A 182 24.53 11.78 5.03
N TYR A 183 23.21 11.68 5.18
CA TYR A 183 22.40 10.52 4.80
C TYR A 183 21.73 10.67 3.43
N LYS A 184 22.22 11.60 2.58
CA LYS A 184 21.72 11.76 1.22
C LYS A 184 21.88 10.47 0.42
N ASN A 185 21.01 10.27 -0.55
CA ASN A 185 21.11 9.11 -1.43
C ASN A 185 22.47 9.06 -2.15
N SER A 186 23.02 7.86 -2.28
CA SER A 186 24.17 7.58 -3.13
C SER A 186 23.79 7.68 -4.61
N MET A 187 24.79 7.76 -5.49
CA MET A 187 24.56 7.82 -6.94
C MET A 187 23.77 6.60 -7.45
N ILE A 188 24.07 5.41 -6.91
CA ILE A 188 23.34 4.17 -7.20
C ILE A 188 21.87 4.28 -6.73
N GLN A 189 21.62 4.80 -5.53
CA GLN A 189 20.25 4.97 -5.02
C GLN A 189 19.44 5.97 -5.85
N ASN A 190 20.07 7.01 -6.39
CA ASN A 190 19.40 7.95 -7.28
C ASN A 190 19.07 7.32 -8.64
N VAL A 191 19.97 6.51 -9.21
CA VAL A 191 19.70 5.78 -10.46
C VAL A 191 18.56 4.78 -10.26
N LEU A 192 18.58 4.02 -9.17
CA LEU A 192 17.48 3.11 -8.83
C LEU A 192 16.17 3.87 -8.56
N GLY A 193 16.22 4.98 -7.84
CA GLY A 193 15.07 5.85 -7.61
C GLY A 193 14.48 6.42 -8.90
N ALA A 194 15.34 6.83 -9.85
CA ALA A 194 14.92 7.27 -11.17
C ALA A 194 14.28 6.14 -11.99
N ALA A 195 14.82 4.92 -11.91
CA ALA A 195 14.20 3.75 -12.54
C ALA A 195 12.80 3.45 -11.96
N VAL A 196 12.65 3.50 -10.63
CA VAL A 196 11.34 3.35 -9.96
C VAL A 196 10.37 4.46 -10.38
N PHE A 197 10.86 5.70 -10.54
CA PHE A 197 10.06 6.81 -11.05
C PHE A 197 9.60 6.58 -12.50
N LEU A 198 10.46 6.08 -13.38
CA LEU A 198 10.08 5.76 -14.76
C LEU A 198 9.03 4.65 -14.80
N ILE A 199 9.19 3.61 -13.99
CA ILE A 199 8.21 2.51 -13.88
C ILE A 199 6.87 3.04 -13.36
N SER A 200 6.88 3.89 -12.32
CA SER A 200 5.65 4.48 -11.79
C SER A 200 4.98 5.44 -12.77
N LEU A 201 5.73 6.14 -13.60
CA LEU A 201 5.19 6.97 -14.66
C LEU A 201 4.46 6.13 -15.71
N VAL A 202 5.05 5.01 -16.14
CA VAL A 202 4.42 4.06 -17.06
C VAL A 202 3.14 3.48 -16.45
N ILE A 203 3.15 3.15 -15.15
CA ILE A 203 1.96 2.69 -14.43
C ILE A 203 0.88 3.77 -14.41
N GLY A 204 1.23 5.01 -14.04
CA GLY A 204 0.28 6.11 -13.95
C GLY A 204 -0.37 6.44 -15.30
N ILE A 205 0.41 6.45 -16.38
CA ILE A 205 -0.09 6.68 -17.74
C ILE A 205 -1.06 5.55 -18.14
N ASN A 206 -0.67 4.29 -17.91
CA ASN A 206 -1.53 3.15 -18.22
C ASN A 206 -2.84 3.16 -17.41
N SER A 207 -2.77 3.50 -16.12
CA SER A 207 -3.95 3.66 -15.28
C SER A 207 -4.88 4.76 -15.82
N LEU A 208 -4.32 5.88 -16.29
CA LEU A 208 -5.10 6.96 -16.89
C LEU A 208 -5.79 6.50 -18.18
N THR A 209 -5.07 5.79 -19.07
CA THR A 209 -5.64 5.25 -20.31
C THR A 209 -6.59 4.07 -20.09
N SER A 210 -6.59 3.46 -18.90
CA SER A 210 -7.53 2.37 -18.56
C SER A 210 -8.87 2.87 -18.03
N LEU A 211 -8.92 4.14 -17.59
CA LEU A 211 -10.12 4.79 -17.06
C LEU A 211 -10.93 5.51 -18.14
N PHE A 212 -10.33 5.75 -19.31
CA PHE A 212 -10.95 6.37 -20.50
C PHE A 212 -11.00 5.36 -21.65
#